data_AF-A0A3M1YIX9-F1
#
_entry.id   AF-A0A3M1YIX9-F1
#
_cell.length_a   1.000
_cell.length_b   1.000
_cell.length_c   1.000
_cell.angle_alpha   90.00
_cell.angle_beta   90.00
_cell.angle_gamma   90.00
#
_symmetry.space_group_name_H-M   'P 1'
#
loop_
_entity.id
_entity.type
_entity.pdbx_description
1 polymer ?
#
loop_
_entity_poly.entity_id
_entity_poly.type
_entity_poly.pdbx_seq_one_letter_code
_entity_poly.pdbx_strand_id
1 'polypeptide(L)' 'MTNKEIGRMVQHAREGRALSKMALAELSGVHPRTISRVERGVGCHVNTLRQLAAALNMRLVIRFEGEDGNA' A
#
# COMPACT_ATOMS: atom_id res chain seq x y z
N MET A 1 -7.95 -4.24 9.38
CA MET A 1 -7.87 -4.05 7.91
C MET A 1 -7.09 -5.21 7.31
N THR A 2 -7.64 -5.86 6.30
CA THR A 2 -7.05 -7.02 5.61
C THR A 2 -6.12 -6.57 4.48
N ASN A 3 -5.20 -7.45 4.04
CA ASN A 3 -4.35 -7.16 2.89
C ASN A 3 -5.15 -6.85 1.61
N LYS A 4 -6.33 -7.46 1.42
CA LYS A 4 -7.23 -7.17 0.28
C LYS A 4 -7.78 -5.74 0.33
N GLU A 5 -8.10 -5.23 1.51
CA GLU A 5 -8.57 -3.85 1.67
C GLU A 5 -7.45 -2.86 1.36
N ILE A 6 -6.24 -3.12 1.86
CA ILE A 6 -5.04 -2.33 1.55
C ILE A 6 -4.78 -2.33 0.04
N GLY A 7 -4.84 -3.50 -0.60
CA GLY A 7 -4.65 -3.64 -2.04
C GLY A 7 -5.63 -2.81 -2.86
N ARG A 8 -6.93 -2.85 -2.51
CA ARG A 8 -7.96 -2.03 -3.15
C ARG A 8 -7.73 -0.54 -2.94
N MET A 9 -7.32 -0.12 -1.73
CA MET A 9 -6.99 1.28 -1.46
C MET A 9 -5.85 1.78 -2.35
N VAL A 10 -4.79 0.98 -2.49
CA VAL A 10 -3.66 1.30 -3.39
C VAL A 10 -4.14 1.38 -4.85
N GLN A 11 -4.94 0.41 -5.30
CA GLN A 11 -5.47 0.38 -6.65
C GLN A 11 -6.33 1.62 -6.95
N HIS A 12 -7.30 1.93 -6.10
CA HIS A 12 -8.19 3.08 -6.29
C HIS A 12 -7.41 4.41 -6.26
N ALA A 13 -6.43 4.54 -5.36
CA ALA A 13 -5.58 5.72 -5.29
C ALA A 13 -4.71 5.89 -6.56
N ARG A 14 -4.22 4.78 -7.12
CA ARG A 14 -3.48 4.80 -8.39
C ARG A 14 -4.38 5.21 -9.55
N GLU A 15 -5.54 4.56 -9.69
CA GLU A 15 -6.48 4.79 -10.79
C GLU A 15 -7.11 6.18 -10.73
N GLY A 16 -7.43 6.68 -9.53
CA GLY A 16 -7.91 8.06 -9.34
C GLY A 16 -6.89 9.13 -9.71
N ARG A 17 -5.62 8.77 -9.90
CA ARG A 17 -4.55 9.64 -10.41
C ARG A 17 -4.19 9.35 -11.87
N ALA A 18 -4.98 8.52 -12.56
CA ALA A 18 -4.73 8.05 -13.92
C ALA A 18 -3.35 7.39 -14.11
N LEU A 19 -2.78 6.80 -13.05
CA LEU A 19 -1.48 6.14 -13.14
C LEU A 19 -1.64 4.69 -13.60
N SER A 20 -0.79 4.27 -14.54
CA SER A 20 -0.60 2.84 -14.80
C SER A 20 0.22 2.20 -13.67
N LYS A 21 0.21 0.86 -13.58
CA LYS A 21 1.08 0.15 -12.62
C LYS A 21 2.57 0.41 -12.89
N MET A 22 2.95 0.65 -14.15
CA MET A 22 4.31 1.01 -14.51
C MET A 22 4.65 2.44 -14.09
N ALA A 23 3.74 3.40 -14.31
CA ALA A 23 3.93 4.77 -13.86
C ALA A 23 4.07 4.85 -12.33
N LEU A 24 3.25 4.08 -11.58
CA LEU A 24 3.42 3.99 -10.13
C LEU A 24 4.76 3.35 -9.74
N ALA A 25 5.22 2.34 -10.48
CA ALA A 25 6.50 1.69 -10.23
C ALA A 25 7.68 2.66 -10.36
N GLU A 26 7.66 3.49 -11.41
CA GLU A 26 8.65 4.54 -11.64
C GLU A 26 8.65 5.57 -10.52
N LEU A 27 7.47 6.02 -10.09
CA LEU A 27 7.33 7.00 -9.00
C LEU A 27 7.75 6.44 -7.63
N SER A 28 7.44 5.18 -7.34
CA SER A 28 7.68 4.59 -6.02
C SER A 28 9.00 3.84 -5.90
N GLY A 29 9.67 3.56 -7.02
CA GLY A 29 10.82 2.65 -7.07
C GLY A 29 10.47 1.20 -6.69
N VAL A 30 9.20 0.79 -6.82
CA VAL A 30 8.72 -0.56 -6.47
C VAL A 30 8.46 -1.32 -7.76
N HIS A 31 8.98 -2.53 -7.87
CA HIS A 31 8.80 -3.34 -9.08
C HIS A 31 7.31 -3.51 -9.46
N PRO A 32 6.91 -3.37 -10.74
CA PRO A 32 5.50 -3.46 -11.18
C PRO A 32 4.79 -4.77 -10.77
N ARG A 33 5.55 -5.87 -10.71
CA ARG A 33 5.05 -7.18 -10.23
C ARG A 33 4.67 -7.14 -8.75
N THR A 34 5.42 -6.39 -7.93
CA THR A 34 5.13 -6.20 -6.51
C THR A 34 3.86 -5.37 -6.34
N ILE A 35 3.70 -4.28 -7.11
CA ILE A 35 2.45 -3.49 -7.13
C ILE A 35 1.26 -4.38 -7.49
N SER A 36 1.38 -5.19 -8.55
CA SER A 36 0.32 -6.13 -8.96
C SER A 36 0.00 -7.20 -7.91
N ARG A 37 0.95 -7.56 -7.05
CA ARG A 37 0.72 -8.46 -5.91
C ARG A 37 -0.03 -7.74 -4.79
N VAL A 38 0.42 -6.53 -4.44
CA VAL A 38 -0.21 -5.70 -3.41
C VAL A 38 -1.66 -5.41 -3.77
N GLU A 39 -1.95 -4.97 -4.99
CA GLU A 39 -3.33 -4.66 -5.43
C GLU A 39 -4.26 -5.89 -5.39
N ARG A 40 -3.72 -7.10 -5.56
CA ARG A 40 -4.47 -8.36 -5.40
C ARG A 40 -4.64 -8.79 -3.93
N GLY A 41 -4.14 -8.01 -2.98
CA GLY A 41 -4.21 -8.31 -1.55
C GLY A 41 -3.17 -9.31 -1.07
N VAL A 42 -2.07 -9.48 -1.80
CA VAL A 42 -0.92 -10.25 -1.32
C VAL A 42 -0.09 -9.36 -0.41
N GLY A 43 0.21 -9.85 0.80
CA GLY A 43 1.02 -9.12 1.77
C GLY A 43 2.40 -8.71 1.23
N CYS A 44 2.92 -7.60 1.74
CA CYS A 44 4.23 -7.07 1.41
C CYS A 44 4.89 -6.47 2.66
N HIS A 45 6.15 -6.06 2.54
CA HIS A 45 6.85 -5.39 3.63
C HIS A 45 6.27 -4.00 3.87
N VAL A 46 6.30 -3.55 5.12
CA VAL A 46 5.88 -2.20 5.53
C VAL A 46 6.60 -1.11 4.71
N ASN A 47 7.89 -1.30 4.39
CA ASN A 47 8.62 -0.34 3.55
C ASN A 47 8.03 -0.22 2.14
N THR A 48 7.51 -1.31 1.57
CA THR A 48 6.81 -1.27 0.28
C THR A 48 5.54 -0.44 0.38
N LEU A 49 4.73 -0.64 1.43
CA LEU A 49 3.55 0.20 1.67
C LEU A 49 3.91 1.67 1.84
N ARG A 50 5.02 1.97 2.52
CA ARG A 50 5.53 3.34 2.72
C ARG A 50 5.93 3.98 1.38
N GLN A 51 6.66 3.27 0.52
CA GLN A 51 7.05 3.75 -0.81
C GLN A 51 5.84 4.04 -1.70
N LEU A 52 4.87 3.12 -1.72
CA LEU A 52 3.64 3.28 -2.49
C LEU A 52 2.81 4.46 -1.97
N ALA A 53 2.66 4.58 -0.65
CA ALA A 53 1.94 5.70 -0.04
C ALA A 53 2.60 7.04 -0.42
N ALA A 54 3.93 7.16 -0.33
CA ALA A 54 4.65 8.36 -0.72
C ALA A 54 4.42 8.73 -2.20
N ALA A 55 4.55 7.76 -3.11
CA ALA A 55 4.32 7.97 -4.55
C ALA A 55 2.87 8.34 -4.88
N LEU A 56 1.92 7.86 -4.08
CA LEU A 56 0.50 8.20 -4.18
C LEU A 56 0.14 9.47 -3.39
N ASN A 57 1.09 10.24 -2.86
CA ASN A 57 0.82 11.40 -2.02
C ASN A 57 -0.17 11.09 -0.87
N MET A 58 0.05 9.95 -0.20
CA MET A 58 -0.71 9.44 0.94
C MET A 58 0.22 9.24 2.13
N ARG A 59 -0.37 9.23 3.33
CA ARG A 59 0.35 8.96 4.58
C ARG A 59 0.09 7.54 5.06
N LEU A 60 1.15 6.76 5.28
CA LEU A 60 1.06 5.46 5.95
C LEU A 60 0.95 5.68 7.46
N VAL A 61 -0.09 5.13 8.08
CA VAL A 61 -0.30 5.17 9.53
C VAL A 61 -0.36 3.73 10.03
N ILE A 62 0.46 3.42 11.03
CA ILE A 62 0.47 2.13 11.71
C ILE A 62 0.07 2.39 13.16
N ARG A 63 -0.98 1.72 13.60
CA ARG A 63 -1.44 1.74 14.99
C ARG A 63 -1.23 0.35 15.56
N PHE A 64 -0.62 0.31 16.73
CA PHE A 64 -0.61 -0.88 17.57
C PHE A 64 -1.80 -0.75 18.52
N GLU A 65 -2.61 -1.79 18.59
CA GLU A 65 -3.68 -1.91 19.57
C GLU A 65 -3.14 -2.82 20.66
N GLY A 66 -3.04 -2.30 21.89
CA GLY A 66 -2.75 -3.11 23.05
C GLY A 66 -4.01 -3.84 23.48
N GLU A 67 -3.88 -5.08 23.92
CA GLU A 67 -4.86 -5.65 24.83
C GLU A 67 -4.62 -4.97 26.18
N ASP A 68 -5.30 -3.86 26.43
CA ASP A 68 -5.17 -3.16 27.72
C ASP A 68 -5.66 -4.07 28.85
N GLY A 69 -4.73 -4.48 29.72
CA GLY A 69 -4.90 -4.49 31.17
C GLY A 69 -5.68 -5.66 31.81
N ASN A 70 -5.00 -6.77 32.08
CA ASN A 70 -5.25 -7.52 33.31
C ASN A 70 -4.01 -7.39 34.21
N ALA A 71 -3.97 -6.29 34.98
CA ALA A 71 -3.09 -6.12 36.13
C ALA A 71 -3.88 -6.40 37.39
#